data_AF-A0A059CX14-F1
#
_entry.id   AF-A0A059CX14-F1
#
_cell.length_a   1.000
_cell.length_b   1.000
_cell.length_c   1.000
_cell.angle_alpha   90.00
_cell.angle_beta   90.00
_cell.angle_gamma   90.00
#
_symmetry.space_group_name_H-M   'P 1'
#
loop_
_entity.id
_entity.type
_entity.pdbx_description
1 polymer ?
#
loop_
_entity_poly.entity_id
_entity_poly.type
_entity_poly.pdbx_seq_one_letter_code
_entity_poly.pdbx_strand_id
1 'polypeptide(L)' 'MQKSASNELVGVGSSILARPWKFDQNASRKDLAAMFIIGELPFKFMELEVFRKFMSRIQPKFFIPSRNTLRED' A
#
# COMPACT_ATOMS: atom_id res chain seq x y z
N MET A 1 14.11 33.25 37.30
CA MET A 1 13.44 32.04 36.77
C MET A 1 12.95 32.40 35.37
N GLN A 2 13.79 32.32 34.33
CA GLN A 2 13.95 31.13 33.48
C GLN A 2 12.63 30.46 33.11
N LYS A 3 12.22 30.59 31.83
CA LYS A 3 12.31 29.53 30.81
C LYS A 3 12.30 30.22 29.42
N SER A 4 13.43 30.25 28.70
CA SER A 4 13.85 29.26 27.68
C SER A 4 12.79 29.07 26.60
N ALA A 5 12.92 29.74 25.45
CA ALA A 5 13.66 29.28 24.24
C ALA A 5 12.84 28.22 23.47
N SER A 6 12.64 28.32 22.16
CA SER A 6 13.65 28.63 21.15
C SER A 6 13.01 29.10 19.84
N ASN A 7 13.69 30.08 19.26
CA ASN A 7 13.95 30.39 17.85
C ASN A 7 12.93 30.05 16.76
N GLU A 8 12.66 31.12 16.01
CA GLU A 8 12.21 31.14 14.64
C GLU A 8 12.94 30.12 13.76
N LEU A 9 12.15 29.33 13.02
CA LEU A 9 12.57 28.75 11.75
C LEU A 9 11.81 29.48 10.66
N VAL A 10 12.37 30.60 10.21
CA VAL A 10 11.99 31.25 8.96
C VAL A 10 12.56 30.39 7.83
N GLY A 11 11.78 29.40 7.40
CA GLY A 11 12.10 28.56 6.24
C GLY A 11 11.18 28.92 5.08
N VAL A 12 11.63 29.82 4.20
CA VAL A 12 11.05 29.97 2.86
C VAL A 12 11.41 28.71 2.07
N GLY A 13 10.47 27.79 1.97
CA GLY A 13 10.57 26.62 1.10
C GLY A 13 9.19 26.34 0.56
N SER A 14 9.00 26.52 -0.74
CA SER A 14 7.75 26.23 -1.45
C SER A 14 7.20 24.88 -0.98
N SER A 15 6.12 24.91 -0.22
CA SER A 15 5.39 23.70 0.16
C SER A 15 4.75 23.15 -1.10
N ILE A 16 5.50 22.35 -1.85
CA ILE A 16 4.88 21.34 -2.70
C ILE A 16 3.98 20.57 -1.75
N LEU A 17 2.67 20.82 -1.84
CA LEU A 17 1.66 20.22 -0.99
C LEU A 17 1.91 18.72 -0.97
N ALA A 18 2.54 18.23 0.11
CA ALA A 18 2.87 16.84 0.24
C ALA A 18 1.53 16.12 0.35
N ARG A 19 1.05 15.58 -0.77
CA ARG A 19 -0.19 14.82 -0.77
C ARG A 19 0.02 13.69 0.23
N PRO A 20 -0.81 13.59 1.29
CA PRO A 20 -0.66 12.52 2.24
C PRO A 20 -0.78 11.21 1.46
N TRP A 21 0.16 10.29 1.70
CA TRP A 21 0.13 8.99 1.06
C TRP A 21 -1.20 8.31 1.41
N LYS A 22 -1.91 7.85 0.38
CA LYS A 22 -3.19 7.16 0.52
C LYS A 22 -3.09 5.82 -0.18
N PHE A 23 -3.39 4.78 0.57
CA PHE A 23 -3.55 3.45 0.02
C PHE A 23 -4.70 3.40 -1.01
N ASP A 24 -4.44 2.82 -2.17
CA ASP A 24 -5.42 2.60 -3.24
C ASP A 24 -5.60 1.09 -3.47
N GLN A 25 -6.74 0.58 -3.02
CA GLN A 25 -7.11 -0.82 -3.18
C GLN A 25 -7.21 -1.26 -4.65
N ASN A 26 -7.76 -0.42 -5.53
CA ASN A 26 -7.98 -0.77 -6.93
C ASN A 26 -6.66 -0.84 -7.68
N ALA A 27 -5.76 0.12 -7.44
CA ALA A 27 -4.41 0.09 -8.00
C ALA A 27 -3.66 -1.17 -7.55
N SER A 28 -3.65 -1.46 -6.24
CA SER A 28 -2.96 -2.64 -5.71
C SER A 28 -3.53 -3.98 -6.22
N ARG A 29 -4.84 -4.08 -6.49
CA ARG A 29 -5.39 -5.30 -7.11
C ARG A 29 -4.89 -5.52 -8.53
N LYS A 30 -4.80 -4.45 -9.34
CA LYS A 30 -4.27 -4.52 -10.70
C LYS A 30 -2.80 -4.89 -10.73
N ASP A 31 -2.01 -4.31 -9.82
CA ASP A 31 -0.60 -4.68 -9.66
C ASP A 31 -0.45 -6.17 -9.29
N LEU A 32 -1.33 -6.67 -8.40
CA LEU A 32 -1.35 -8.08 -8.04
C LEU A 32 -1.75 -8.98 -9.22
N ALA A 33 -2.76 -8.59 -10.02
CA ALA A 33 -3.16 -9.32 -11.22
C ALA A 33 -2.02 -9.38 -12.24
N ALA A 34 -1.36 -8.24 -12.48
CA ALA A 34 -0.19 -8.16 -13.36
C ALA A 34 0.94 -9.09 -12.91
N MET A 35 1.19 -9.21 -11.60
CA MET A 35 2.19 -10.15 -11.06
C MET A 35 1.87 -11.60 -11.42
N PHE A 36 0.60 -12.01 -11.36
CA PHE A 36 0.19 -13.38 -11.69
C PHE A 36 0.23 -13.65 -13.20
N ILE A 37 -0.18 -12.67 -14.02
CA ILE A 37 -0.18 -12.78 -15.48
C ILE A 37 1.26 -12.83 -16.01
N ILE A 38 2.09 -11.85 -15.62
CA ILE A 38 3.48 -11.74 -16.10
C ILE A 38 4.35 -12.87 -15.53
N GLY A 39 4.12 -13.25 -14.27
CA GLY A 39 4.86 -14.32 -13.61
C GLY A 39 4.29 -15.72 -13.85
N GLU A 40 3.22 -15.85 -14.65
CA GLU A 40 2.49 -17.10 -14.91
C GLU A 40 2.19 -17.93 -13.64
N LEU A 41 1.84 -17.22 -12.55
CA LEU A 41 1.66 -17.85 -11.25
C LEU A 41 0.30 -18.57 -11.16
N PRO A 42 0.23 -19.76 -10.53
CA PRO A 42 -1.04 -20.43 -10.30
C PRO A 42 -1.96 -19.62 -9.38
N PHE A 43 -3.21 -19.36 -9.79
CA PHE A 43 -4.18 -18.64 -8.96
C PHE A 43 -4.46 -19.28 -7.59
N LYS A 44 -4.19 -20.59 -7.42
CA LYS A 44 -4.23 -21.28 -6.13
C LYS A 44 -3.35 -20.62 -5.06
N PHE A 45 -2.32 -19.87 -5.46
CA PHE A 45 -1.46 -19.13 -4.55
C PHE A 45 -2.23 -18.14 -3.65
N MET A 46 -3.33 -17.57 -4.16
CA MET A 46 -4.22 -16.66 -3.42
C MET A 46 -4.98 -17.32 -2.26
N GLU A 47 -5.10 -18.64 -2.29
CA GLU A 47 -5.77 -19.45 -1.27
C GLU A 47 -4.80 -19.88 -0.16
N LEU A 48 -3.49 -19.70 -0.36
CA LEU A 48 -2.50 -20.04 0.64
C LEU A 48 -2.65 -19.14 1.87
N GLU A 49 -2.97 -19.75 3.01
CA GLU A 49 -3.15 -19.02 4.27
C GLU A 49 -1.90 -18.21 4.64
N VAL A 50 -0.71 -18.77 4.37
CA VAL A 50 0.56 -18.08 4.59
C VAL A 50 0.70 -16.80 3.76
N PHE A 51 0.25 -16.81 2.50
CA PHE A 51 0.25 -15.62 1.66
C PHE A 51 -0.74 -14.57 2.19
N ARG A 52 -1.94 -15.01 2.58
CA ARG A 52 -2.96 -14.10 3.14
C ARG A 52 -2.49 -13.45 4.44
N LYS A 53 -1.84 -14.22 5.30
CA LYS A 53 -1.26 -13.74 6.56
C LYS A 53 -0.08 -12.80 6.31
N PHE A 54 0.74 -13.06 5.30
CA PHE A 54 1.83 -12.16 4.92
C PHE A 54 1.30 -10.82 4.41
N MET A 55 0.34 -10.83 3.49
CA MET A 55 -0.27 -9.62 2.93
C MET A 55 -1.00 -8.79 3.99
N SER A 56 -1.70 -9.43 4.93
CA SER A 56 -2.37 -8.71 6.03
C SER A 56 -1.40 -8.00 6.99
N ARG A 57 -0.13 -8.44 7.05
CA ARG A 57 0.91 -7.78 7.84
C ARG A 57 1.56 -6.62 7.09
N ILE A 58 1.74 -6.73 5.78
CA ILE A 58 2.31 -5.66 4.93
C ILE A 58 1.32 -4.53 4.74
N GLN A 59 0.09 -4.86 4.37
CA GLN A 59 -0.96 -3.88 4.13
C GLN A 59 -2.28 -4.39 4.73
N PRO A 60 -2.56 -4.08 6.00
CA PRO A 60 -3.80 -4.49 6.67
C PRO A 60 -5.08 -4.00 5.99
N LYS A 61 -5.01 -2.88 5.24
CA LYS A 61 -6.16 -2.34 4.50
C LYS A 61 -6.39 -3.03 3.15
N PHE A 62 -5.49 -3.91 2.70
CA PHE A 62 -5.64 -4.58 1.42
C PHE A 62 -6.63 -5.73 1.54
N PHE A 63 -7.78 -5.58 0.90
CA PHE A 63 -8.73 -6.68 0.75
C PHE A 63 -8.21 -7.64 -0.33
N ILE A 64 -7.78 -8.82 0.09
CA ILE A 64 -7.23 -9.82 -0.83
C ILE A 64 -8.36 -10.32 -1.73
N PRO A 65 -8.29 -10.12 -3.06
CA PRO A 65 -9.32 -10.58 -3.97
C PRO A 65 -9.42 -12.11 -3.99
N SER A 66 -10.60 -12.61 -4.34
CA SER A 66 -10.77 -14.04 -4.63
C SER A 66 -10.07 -14.40 -5.95
N ARG A 67 -9.88 -15.69 -6.20
CA ARG A 67 -9.34 -16.17 -7.49
C ARG A 67 -10.16 -15.69 -8.68
N ASN A 68 -11.49 -15.73 -8.57
CA ASN A 68 -12.37 -15.31 -9.64
C ASN A 68 -12.27 -13.80 -9.84
N THR A 69 -12.28 -13.03 -8.75
CA THR A 69 -12.11 -11.57 -8.82
C THR A 69 -10.77 -11.19 -9.46
N LEU A 70 -9.68 -11.86 -9.09
CA LEU A 70 -8.35 -11.60 -9.65
C LEU A 70 -8.25 -11.99 -11.14
N ARG A 71 -9.06 -12.95 -11.60
CA ARG A 71 -9.12 -13.36 -13.01
C ARG A 71 -9.84 -12.33 -13.88
N GLU A 72 -10.80 -11.61 -13.30
CA GLU A 72 -11.59 -10.58 -13.99
C GLU A 72 -10.95 -9.17 -13.91
N ASP A 73 -9.97 -8.96 -13.02
CA ASP A 73 -9.17 -7.73 -12.90
C ASP A 73 -8.12 -7.63 -14.03
#